data_AF-A0A167UQG2-F1
#
_entry.id   AF-A0A167UQG2-F1
#
_cell.length_a   1.000
_cell.length_b   1.000
_cell.length_c   1.000
_cell.angle_alpha   90.00
_cell.angle_beta   90.00
_cell.angle_gamma   90.00
#
_symmetry.space_group_name_H-M   'P 1'
#
loop_
_entity.id
_entity.type
_entity.pdbx_description
1 polymer ?
#
loop_
_entity_poly.entity_id
_entity_poly.type
_entity_poly.pdbx_seq_one_letter_code
_entity_poly.pdbx_strand_id
1 'polypeptide(L)'
;LPLVPFKEWFERLERRSKGADADEMAKIPAIKLLEFFRGMSAADEAMRKSGRTDHEGGMASLSTSKSQSASKTMAEVQPIGVDDSQRWVDYWISKGFFD
;
A
#
# COMPACT_ATOMS: atom_id res chain seq x y z
N LEU A 1 -5.22 14.65 5.27
CA LEU A 1 -5.71 14.44 3.88
C LEU A 1 -6.96 13.58 3.93
N PRO A 2 -7.97 13.82 3.08
CA PRO A 2 -9.15 12.97 3.04
C PRO A 2 -8.80 11.58 2.48
N LEU A 3 -9.42 10.54 3.04
CA LEU A 3 -9.34 9.18 2.49
C LEU A 3 -10.25 9.09 1.27
N VAL A 4 -9.74 8.48 0.20
CA VAL A 4 -10.50 8.19 -1.04
C VAL A 4 -10.31 6.72 -1.40
N PRO A 5 -11.26 6.09 -2.10
CA PRO A 5 -11.11 4.70 -2.57
C PRO A 5 -9.85 4.53 -3.42
N PHE A 6 -9.17 3.38 -3.29
CA PHE A 6 -7.92 3.09 -4.00
C PHE A 6 -8.02 3.31 -5.51
N LYS A 7 -9.11 2.85 -6.14
CA LYS A 7 -9.37 3.06 -7.57
C LYS A 7 -9.39 4.54 -7.95
N GLU A 8 -10.10 5.37 -7.18
CA GLU A 8 -10.19 6.80 -7.42
C GLU A 8 -8.82 7.48 -7.25
N TRP A 9 -8.06 7.08 -6.25
CA TRP A 9 -6.69 7.56 -6.06
C TRP A 9 -5.79 7.20 -7.25
N PHE A 10 -5.84 5.96 -7.74
CA PHE A 10 -5.03 5.52 -8.88
C PHE A 10 -5.41 6.25 -10.17
N GLU A 11 -6.70 6.46 -10.44
CA GLU A 11 -7.16 7.24 -11.61
C GLU A 11 -6.64 8.69 -11.58
N ARG A 12 -6.54 9.30 -10.39
CA ARG A 12 -5.95 10.63 -10.22
C ARG A 12 -4.44 10.58 -10.51
N LEU A 13 -3.73 9.57 -10.02
CA LEU A 13 -2.29 9.39 -10.26
C LEU A 13 -1.99 9.17 -11.75
N GLU A 14 -2.73 8.29 -12.43
CA GLU A 14 -2.55 8.00 -13.85
C GLU A 14 -2.85 9.23 -14.73
N ARG A 15 -3.80 10.07 -14.32
CA ARG A 15 -4.04 11.33 -15.03
C ARG A 15 -2.86 12.29 -14.91
N ARG A 16 -2.25 12.38 -13.72
CA ARG A 16 -1.08 13.21 -13.45
C ARG A 16 0.19 12.70 -14.12
N SER A 17 0.30 11.39 -14.38
CA SER A 17 1.48 10.83 -15.05
C SER A 17 1.54 11.12 -16.55
N LYS A 18 0.42 11.48 -17.19
CA LYS A 18 0.37 11.76 -18.63
C LYS A 18 1.15 13.04 -18.96
N GLY A 19 2.32 12.87 -19.57
CA GLY A 19 3.20 14.00 -19.90
C GLY A 19 3.94 14.58 -18.69
N ALA A 20 4.04 13.83 -17.58
CA ALA A 20 4.81 14.25 -16.41
C ALA A 20 6.28 14.43 -16.78
N ASP A 21 6.83 15.59 -16.47
CA ASP A 21 8.25 15.89 -16.55
C ASP A 21 8.96 15.55 -15.23
N ALA A 22 10.26 15.84 -15.16
CA ALA A 22 11.06 15.57 -13.97
C ALA A 22 10.56 16.33 -12.73
N ASP A 23 10.04 17.54 -12.91
CA ASP A 23 9.54 18.39 -11.83
C ASP A 23 8.23 17.84 -11.26
N GLU A 24 7.31 17.42 -12.11
CA GLU A 24 6.06 16.77 -11.67
C GLU A 24 6.34 15.43 -10.97
N MET A 25 7.31 14.65 -11.46
CA MET A 25 7.76 13.41 -10.80
C MET A 25 8.48 13.65 -9.47
N ALA A 26 9.10 14.82 -9.28
CA ALA A 26 9.69 15.20 -7.99
C ALA A 26 8.59 15.57 -6.98
N LYS A 27 7.54 16.28 -7.41
CA LYS A 27 6.38 16.64 -6.58
C LYS A 27 5.48 15.45 -6.26
N ILE A 28 5.37 14.50 -7.18
CA ILE A 28 4.54 13.31 -7.05
C ILE A 28 5.40 12.05 -7.31
N PRO A 29 6.25 11.64 -6.35
CA PRO A 29 7.14 10.48 -6.52
C PRO A 29 6.41 9.18 -6.85
N ALA A 30 5.14 9.04 -6.44
CA ALA A 30 4.29 7.89 -6.76
C ALA A 30 4.15 7.64 -8.27
N ILE A 31 4.33 8.65 -9.13
CA ILE A 31 4.32 8.48 -10.60
C ILE A 31 5.42 7.51 -11.04
N LYS A 32 6.55 7.46 -10.33
CA LYS A 32 7.66 6.52 -10.64
C LYS A 32 7.27 5.05 -10.42
N LEU A 33 6.18 4.81 -9.70
CA LEU A 33 5.64 3.48 -9.38
C LEU A 33 4.32 3.21 -10.12
N LEU A 34 4.02 3.95 -11.19
CA LEU A 34 2.72 3.89 -11.88
C LEU A 34 2.33 2.46 -12.29
N GLU A 35 3.24 1.71 -12.89
CA GLU A 35 2.96 0.34 -13.36
C GLU A 35 2.72 -0.64 -12.19
N PHE A 36 3.39 -0.42 -11.06
CA PHE A 36 3.13 -1.18 -9.84
C PHE A 36 1.68 -0.94 -9.35
N PHE A 37 1.26 0.32 -9.26
CA PHE A 37 -0.12 0.65 -8.86
C PHE A 37 -1.16 0.22 -9.89
N ARG A 38 -0.82 0.20 -11.18
CA ARG A 38 -1.68 -0.33 -12.23
C ARG A 38 -1.98 -1.81 -12.01
N GLY A 39 -0.96 -2.60 -11.68
CA GLY A 39 -1.12 -4.01 -11.32
C GLY A 39 -2.02 -4.19 -10.10
N MET A 40 -1.80 -3.40 -9.04
CA MET A 40 -2.66 -3.43 -7.85
C MET A 40 -4.11 -3.04 -8.15
N SER A 41 -4.35 -2.04 -9.00
CA SER A 41 -5.70 -1.60 -9.37
C SER A 41 -6.44 -2.68 -10.16
N ALA A 42 -5.76 -3.35 -11.09
CA ALA A 42 -6.35 -4.45 -11.84
C ALA A 42 -6.67 -5.65 -10.92
N ALA A 43 -5.78 -5.98 -9.99
CA ALA A 43 -6.00 -7.05 -9.01
C ALA A 43 -7.16 -6.72 -8.05
N ASP A 44 -7.26 -5.48 -7.58
CA ASP A 44 -8.37 -5.00 -6.75
C ASP A 44 -9.70 -5.15 -7.50
N GLU A 45 -9.78 -4.68 -8.74
CA GLU A 45 -11.00 -4.79 -9.54
C GLU A 45 -11.42 -6.26 -9.76
N ALA A 46 -10.47 -7.15 -10.03
CA ALA A 46 -10.73 -8.58 -10.17
C ALA A 46 -11.27 -9.20 -8.87
N MET A 47 -10.71 -8.84 -7.71
CA MET A 47 -11.20 -9.29 -6.41
C MET A 47 -12.60 -8.76 -6.11
N ARG A 48 -12.87 -7.47 -6.38
CA ARG A 48 -14.21 -6.89 -6.21
C ARG A 48 -15.25 -7.60 -7.07
N LYS A 49 -14.92 -7.95 -8.33
CA LYS A 49 -15.80 -8.74 -9.22
C LYS A 49 -16.11 -10.13 -8.68
N SER A 50 -15.23 -10.71 -7.86
CA SER A 50 -15.46 -12.00 -7.18
C SER A 50 -16.31 -11.88 -5.91
N GLY A 51 -16.75 -10.67 -5.53
CA GLY A 51 -17.52 -10.41 -4.31
C GLY A 51 -16.66 -10.24 -3.04
N ARG A 52 -15.34 -10.33 -3.16
CA ARG A 52 -14.39 -10.09 -2.06
C ARG A 52 -14.23 -8.58 -1.82
N THR A 53 -14.46 -8.14 -0.60
CA THR A 53 -14.39 -6.71 -0.21
C THR A 53 -13.61 -6.46 1.08
N ASP A 54 -12.97 -7.51 1.62
CA ASP A 54 -12.24 -7.52 2.88
C ASP A 54 -10.98 -6.64 2.86
N HIS A 55 -10.38 -6.46 1.68
CA HIS A 55 -9.15 -5.68 1.50
C HIS A 55 -9.15 -4.86 0.21
N GLU A 56 -8.24 -3.89 0.15
CA GLU A 56 -7.94 -3.09 -1.04
C GLU A 56 -6.61 -3.53 -1.68
N GLY A 57 -6.42 -3.17 -2.95
CA GLY A 57 -5.17 -3.40 -3.68
C GLY A 57 -4.99 -4.86 -4.13
N GLY A 58 -6.07 -5.64 -4.20
CA GLY A 58 -6.03 -7.03 -4.66
C GLY A 58 -5.44 -8.01 -3.65
N MET A 59 -5.34 -7.64 -2.37
CA MET A 59 -4.86 -8.53 -1.32
C MET A 59 -5.96 -9.51 -0.87
N ALA A 60 -5.55 -10.73 -0.54
CA ALA A 60 -6.44 -11.75 0.01
C ALA A 60 -6.12 -12.01 1.48
N SER A 61 -7.15 -12.13 2.32
CA SER A 61 -7.02 -12.73 3.65
C SER A 61 -6.42 -14.14 3.53
N LEU A 62 -5.28 -14.37 4.19
CA LEU A 62 -4.62 -15.67 4.29
C LEU A 62 -4.74 -16.19 5.72
N SER A 63 -5.00 -17.48 5.88
CA SER A 63 -5.03 -18.11 7.21
C SER A 63 -3.61 -18.32 7.74
N THR A 64 -3.35 -17.89 8.98
CA THR A 64 -2.08 -18.05 9.69
C THR A 64 -2.08 -19.20 10.69
N SER A 65 -3.16 -19.98 10.77
CA SER A 65 -3.37 -20.98 11.83
C SER A 65 -2.24 -22.00 11.96
N LYS A 66 -1.72 -22.51 10.84
CA LYS A 66 -0.58 -23.45 10.85
C LYS A 66 0.68 -22.82 11.45
N SER A 67 0.99 -21.58 11.10
CA SER A 67 2.17 -20.87 11.60
C SER A 67 2.06 -20.58 13.09
N GLN A 68 0.86 -20.24 13.56
CA GLN A 68 0.59 -20.01 14.98
C GLN A 68 0.69 -21.31 15.79
N SER A 69 0.15 -22.43 15.30
CA SER A 69 0.26 -23.73 15.98
C SER A 69 1.71 -24.25 16.06
N ALA A 70 2.54 -23.92 15.05
CA ALA A 70 3.93 -24.37 15.00
C ALA A 70 4.90 -23.47 15.80
N SER A 71 4.53 -22.22 16.11
CA SER A 71 5.41 -21.24 16.74
C SER A 71 4.68 -20.37 17.73
N LYS A 72 5.07 -20.49 19.01
CA LYS A 72 4.57 -19.64 20.10
C LYS A 72 4.80 -18.15 19.80
N THR A 73 5.96 -17.79 19.26
CA THR A 73 6.25 -16.41 18.85
C THR A 73 5.25 -15.90 17.81
N MET A 74 4.91 -16.72 16.81
CA MET A 74 3.91 -16.34 15.79
C MET A 74 2.49 -16.29 16.35
N ALA A 75 2.18 -17.08 17.38
CA ALA A 75 0.90 -17.03 18.06
C ALA A 75 0.75 -15.79 18.96
N GLU A 76 1.86 -15.28 19.50
CA GLU A 76 1.88 -14.17 20.47
C GLU A 76 2.29 -12.83 19.86
N VAL A 77 2.78 -12.80 18.62
CA VAL A 77 3.18 -11.56 17.95
C VAL A 77 2.02 -10.59 17.86
N GLN A 78 2.28 -9.34 18.25
CA GLN A 78 1.26 -8.30 18.23
C GLN A 78 1.09 -7.73 16.81
N PRO A 79 -0.11 -7.27 16.44
CA PRO A 79 -0.33 -6.54 15.20
C PRO A 79 0.56 -5.29 15.13
N ILE A 80 0.96 -4.92 13.92
CA ILE A 80 1.66 -3.65 13.67
C ILE A 80 0.75 -2.50 14.10
N GLY A 81 1.25 -1.67 15.01
CA GLY A 81 0.52 -0.55 15.61
C GLY A 81 1.03 0.83 15.18
N VAL A 82 0.54 1.84 15.89
CA VAL A 82 0.94 3.25 15.72
C VAL A 82 2.43 3.42 16.01
N ASP A 83 2.92 2.82 17.10
CA ASP A 83 4.33 2.94 17.51
C ASP A 83 5.28 2.34 16.47
N ASP A 84 4.92 1.21 15.85
CA ASP A 84 5.70 0.59 14.79
C ASP A 84 5.75 1.47 13.54
N SER A 85 4.60 2.05 13.19
CA SER A 85 4.47 2.98 12.07
C SER A 85 5.32 4.23 12.29
N GLN A 86 5.29 4.79 13.50
CA GLN A 86 6.09 5.95 13.86
C GLN A 86 7.59 5.64 13.79
N ARG A 87 8.04 4.50 14.34
CA ARG A 87 9.45 4.07 14.26
C ARG A 87 9.95 3.93 12.82
N TRP A 88 9.09 3.44 11.93
CA TRP A 88 9.43 3.33 10.51
C TRP A 88 9.61 4.70 9.85
N VAL A 89 8.71 5.65 10.12
CA VAL A 89 8.83 7.03 9.62
C VAL A 89 10.06 7.73 10.20
N ASP A 90 10.27 7.65 11.51
CA ASP A 90 11.42 8.24 12.21
C ASP A 90 12.75 7.73 11.64
N TYR A 91 12.82 6.44 11.32
CA TYR A 91 14.01 5.87 10.69
C TYR A 91 14.29 6.52 9.34
N TRP A 92 13.29 6.66 8.47
CA TRP A 92 13.50 7.25 7.13
C TRP A 92 13.80 8.75 7.18
N ILE A 93 13.21 9.48 8.13
CA ILE A 93 13.59 10.87 8.43
C ILE A 93 15.06 10.92 8.87
N SER A 94 15.51 10.03 9.75
CA SER A 94 16.92 9.98 10.20
C SER A 94 17.92 9.67 9.07
N LYS A 95 17.44 9.10 7.96
CA LYS A 95 18.23 8.84 6.75
C LYS A 95 18.11 9.94 5.70
N GLY A 96 17.38 11.01 5.98
CA GLY A 96 17.15 12.11 5.04
C GLY A 96 16.32 11.71 3.82
N PHE A 97 15.49 10.66 3.94
CA PHE A 97 14.62 10.22 2.86
C PHE A 97 13.30 11.01 2.83
N PHE A 98 12.82 11.41 4.01
CA PHE A 98 11.69 12.33 4.18
C PHE A 98 12.19 13.60 4.89
N ASP A 99 11.59 14.74 4.54
CA ASP A 99 11.81 16.04 5.19
C ASP A 99 10.91 16.22 6.43
#